data_AF-A0A9N8J9S5-F1
#
_entry.id   AF-A0A9N8J9S5-F1
#
_cell.length_a   1.000
_cell.length_b   1.000
_cell.length_c   1.000
_cell.angle_alpha   90.00
_cell.angle_beta   90.00
_cell.angle_gamma   90.00
#
_symmetry.space_group_name_H-M   'P 1'
#
loop_
_entity.id
_entity.type
_entity.pdbx_description
1 polymer ?
#
loop_
_entity_poly.entity_id
_entity_poly.type
_entity_poly.pdbx_seq_one_letter_code
_entity_poly.pdbx_strand_id
1 'polypeptide(L)'
;MAGHQEPKVIVFSHDADMTLRVLEYTQPLKPNDDGGDKIKSTTDFQVDRQVLINTSDSEFFRALLTSNAWAESGKSLVTLKEHNPASVEAILCSVYSKDQTWKSSSIGQHTTARTLQLPAKNLWDVIASNHLFMIPFPEIDAWFSAWYEDNEQKTVDEMLLYPCYQFHHARGFMSATRNLVYDRPFIEEYMNEKHYRFHLPPRLIRHLRVLLASWLWKPVANVLRSSCVCKEQTVFEYFRALTLTGGYPIDQQGRNSVSGVCRSLGSFDNDFEPTRSRHDCYVCDANWSRVVTDAVISIKKHFDGLCLDCMDHTQPKFLDEHEDYWNHVSYDKQWDKHCHIKHGQATWYSSFKEEGLNPAQKQAMRGKAVYDREMVNIPG
;
A
#
# COMPACT_ATOMS: atom_id res chain seq x y z
N MET A 1 -18.58 16.41 40.18
CA MET A 1 -19.43 15.23 39.91
C MET A 1 -19.54 15.10 38.40
N ALA A 2 -18.68 14.31 37.77
CA ALA A 2 -18.80 14.01 36.35
C ALA A 2 -20.05 13.16 36.16
N GLY A 3 -21.00 13.60 35.33
CA GLY A 3 -22.19 12.83 35.04
C GLY A 3 -21.80 11.49 34.43
N HIS A 4 -22.14 10.39 35.10
CA HIS A 4 -22.02 9.06 34.50
C HIS A 4 -23.01 9.00 33.33
N GLN A 5 -22.51 9.26 32.13
CA GLN A 5 -23.24 9.00 30.91
C GLN A 5 -23.47 7.49 30.83
N GLU A 6 -24.72 7.07 30.67
CA GLU A 6 -25.06 5.65 30.54
C GLU A 6 -24.25 5.02 29.40
N PRO A 7 -23.71 3.80 29.59
CA PRO A 7 -23.00 3.09 28.53
C PRO A 7 -23.87 2.94 27.28
N LYS A 8 -23.29 3.21 26.11
CA LYS A 8 -23.93 2.79 24.86
C LYS A 8 -23.93 1.26 24.82
N VAL A 9 -25.10 0.63 24.71
CA VAL A 9 -25.20 -0.83 24.63
C VAL A 9 -25.28 -1.29 23.17
N ILE A 10 -24.47 -2.28 22.81
CA ILE A 10 -24.47 -2.91 21.49
C ILE A 10 -24.64 -4.42 21.68
N VAL A 11 -25.67 -4.98 21.04
CA VAL A 11 -26.01 -6.40 21.17
C VAL A 11 -25.43 -7.18 20.00
N PHE A 12 -24.58 -8.18 20.30
CA PHE A 12 -24.04 -9.12 19.31
C PHE A 12 -24.78 -10.46 19.35
N SER A 13 -25.27 -10.90 20.50
CA SER A 13 -26.03 -12.16 20.61
C SER A 13 -27.31 -11.94 21.40
N HIS A 14 -28.41 -12.58 20.98
CA HIS A 14 -29.63 -12.67 21.77
C HIS A 14 -29.44 -13.54 23.03
N ASP A 15 -28.50 -14.48 22.96
CA ASP A 15 -28.14 -15.39 24.05
C ASP A 15 -26.86 -14.91 24.77
N ALA A 16 -26.59 -13.60 24.73
CA ALA A 16 -25.41 -13.02 25.39
C ALA A 16 -25.41 -13.34 26.90
N ASP A 17 -24.33 -13.97 27.36
CA ASP A 17 -24.10 -14.35 28.76
C ASP A 17 -23.06 -13.45 29.44
N MET A 18 -22.47 -12.51 28.68
CA MET A 18 -21.42 -11.62 29.15
C MET A 18 -21.52 -10.22 28.54
N THR A 19 -21.15 -9.22 29.33
CA THR A 19 -20.91 -7.84 28.88
C THR A 19 -19.41 -7.58 28.81
N LEU A 20 -18.94 -7.20 27.62
CA LEU A 20 -17.61 -6.68 27.40
C LEU A 20 -17.68 -5.14 27.37
N ARG A 21 -17.25 -4.49 28.44
CA ARG A 21 -17.26 -3.03 28.57
C ARG A 21 -15.96 -2.44 28.03
N VAL A 22 -16.05 -1.58 27.03
CA VAL A 22 -14.90 -0.87 26.46
C VAL A 22 -14.91 0.58 26.94
N LEU A 23 -13.78 0.99 27.52
CA LEU A 23 -13.53 2.35 27.99
C LEU A 23 -12.51 3.05 27.09
N GLU A 24 -12.96 4.09 26.41
CA GLU A 24 -12.09 5.03 25.72
C GLU A 24 -11.75 6.17 26.68
N TYR A 25 -10.48 6.56 26.73
CA TYR A 25 -10.02 7.69 27.53
C TYR A 25 -9.67 8.90 26.65
N THR A 26 -9.80 10.11 27.18
CA THR A 26 -9.40 11.36 26.51
C THR A 26 -7.89 11.48 26.36
N GLN A 27 -7.13 10.77 27.18
CA GLN A 27 -5.68 10.70 27.19
C GLN A 27 -5.21 9.35 27.76
N PRO A 28 -3.97 8.90 27.46
CA PRO A 28 -3.41 7.67 28.02
C PRO A 28 -3.37 7.71 29.56
N LEU A 29 -3.63 6.58 30.19
CA LEU A 29 -3.56 6.44 31.63
C LEU A 29 -2.10 6.41 32.09
N LYS A 30 -1.85 7.06 33.23
CA LYS A 30 -0.56 6.97 33.92
C LYS A 30 -0.56 5.76 34.87
N PRO A 31 0.61 5.26 35.28
CA PRO A 31 0.67 4.27 36.35
C PRO A 31 -0.09 4.76 37.60
N ASN A 32 -0.95 3.91 38.15
CA ASN A 32 -1.83 4.17 39.32
C ASN A 32 -3.02 5.12 39.09
N ASP A 33 -3.33 5.45 37.85
CA ASP A 33 -4.51 6.23 37.50
C ASP A 33 -5.77 5.34 37.46
N ASP A 34 -6.86 5.74 38.14
CA ASP A 34 -8.14 5.03 38.02
C ASP A 34 -8.86 5.36 36.71
N GLY A 35 -8.49 6.48 36.07
CA GLY A 35 -8.97 6.96 34.79
C GLY A 35 -10.41 7.48 34.79
N GLY A 36 -11.10 7.50 35.94
CA GLY A 36 -12.54 7.73 36.00
C GLY A 36 -12.97 9.10 35.45
N ASP A 37 -12.17 10.13 35.71
CA ASP A 37 -12.37 11.51 35.22
C ASP A 37 -11.98 11.71 33.75
N LYS A 38 -11.30 10.71 33.15
CA LYS A 38 -10.75 10.76 31.79
C LYS A 38 -11.54 9.90 30.81
N ILE A 39 -12.61 9.23 31.25
CA ILE A 39 -13.45 8.42 30.37
C ILE A 39 -14.08 9.35 29.33
N LYS A 40 -13.68 9.15 28.07
CA LYS A 40 -14.25 9.80 26.89
C LYS A 40 -15.55 9.12 26.48
N SER A 41 -15.56 7.79 26.47
CA SER A 41 -16.74 7.01 26.11
C SER A 41 -16.73 5.63 26.76
N THR A 42 -17.93 5.13 27.05
CA THR A 42 -18.17 3.78 27.57
C THR A 42 -19.15 3.07 26.65
N THR A 43 -18.79 1.89 26.18
CA THR A 43 -19.67 1.03 25.37
C THR A 43 -19.69 -0.37 25.93
N ASP A 44 -20.89 -0.93 26.09
CA ASP A 44 -21.12 -2.28 26.60
C ASP A 44 -21.55 -3.18 25.43
N PHE A 45 -20.72 -4.17 25.13
CA PHE A 45 -21.02 -5.18 24.13
C PHE A 45 -21.63 -6.41 24.80
N GLN A 46 -22.88 -6.73 24.48
CA GLN A 46 -23.54 -7.96 24.92
C GLN A 46 -23.11 -9.10 23.98
N VAL A 47 -22.26 -9.98 24.50
CA VAL A 47 -21.55 -11.02 23.75
C VAL A 47 -21.80 -12.39 24.37
N ASP A 48 -21.71 -13.42 23.53
CA ASP A 48 -21.60 -14.80 23.93
C ASP A 48 -20.13 -15.13 24.25
N ARG A 49 -19.87 -15.57 25.48
CA ARG A 49 -18.55 -15.98 25.95
C ARG A 49 -17.97 -17.14 25.14
N GLN A 50 -18.77 -18.13 24.78
CA GLN A 50 -18.31 -19.29 24.02
C GLN A 50 -17.90 -18.92 22.61
N VAL A 51 -18.55 -17.92 22.00
CA VAL A 51 -18.09 -17.36 20.71
C VAL A 51 -16.70 -16.75 20.88
N LEU A 52 -16.45 -15.98 21.94
CA LEU A 52 -15.13 -15.40 22.18
C LEU A 52 -14.05 -16.43 22.53
N ILE A 53 -14.38 -17.56 23.14
CA ILE A 53 -13.39 -18.62 23.48
C ILE A 53 -13.09 -19.50 22.26
N ASN A 54 -14.14 -19.92 21.56
CA ASN A 54 -14.06 -20.99 20.55
C ASN A 54 -13.99 -20.48 19.12
N THR A 55 -14.65 -19.35 18.83
CA THR A 55 -14.78 -18.84 17.46
C THR A 55 -13.75 -17.77 17.13
N SER A 56 -13.22 -17.05 18.12
CA SER A 56 -12.24 -15.97 17.88
C SER A 56 -10.81 -16.45 17.55
N ASP A 57 -10.52 -17.73 17.78
CA ASP A 57 -9.18 -18.32 17.75
C ASP A 57 -8.10 -17.53 18.54
N SER A 58 -8.55 -16.66 19.46
CA SER A 58 -7.70 -15.76 20.25
C SER A 58 -7.21 -16.45 21.52
N GLU A 59 -5.89 -16.56 21.66
CA GLU A 59 -5.27 -16.99 22.92
C GLU A 59 -5.53 -16.01 24.06
N PHE A 60 -5.64 -14.70 23.75
CA PHE A 60 -5.97 -13.67 24.73
C PHE A 60 -7.34 -13.91 25.35
N PHE A 61 -8.41 -14.03 24.55
CA PHE A 61 -9.76 -14.23 25.06
C PHE A 61 -9.91 -15.60 25.73
N ARG A 62 -9.28 -16.64 25.18
CA ARG A 62 -9.26 -17.97 25.80
C ARG A 62 -8.62 -17.90 27.18
N ALA A 63 -7.41 -17.35 27.29
CA ALA A 63 -6.72 -17.23 28.58
C ALA A 63 -7.51 -16.38 29.58
N LEU A 64 -8.03 -15.23 29.14
CA LEU A 64 -8.78 -14.30 29.99
C LEU A 64 -10.08 -14.92 30.56
N LEU A 65 -10.78 -15.72 29.75
CA LEU A 65 -12.13 -16.21 30.07
C LEU A 65 -12.17 -17.64 30.63
N THR A 66 -11.11 -18.44 30.44
CA THR A 66 -11.07 -19.83 30.93
C THR A 66 -10.02 -20.10 32.01
N SER A 67 -8.97 -19.27 32.13
CA SER A 67 -7.92 -19.53 33.12
C SER A 67 -8.35 -19.08 34.50
N ASN A 68 -8.10 -19.91 35.52
CA ASN A 68 -8.29 -19.52 36.92
C ASN A 68 -7.28 -18.47 37.40
N ALA A 69 -6.33 -18.07 36.54
CA ALA A 69 -5.31 -17.06 36.84
C ALA A 69 -5.82 -15.61 36.78
N TRP A 70 -6.99 -15.38 36.17
CA TRP A 70 -7.54 -14.03 35.98
C TRP A 70 -8.78 -13.82 36.83
N ALA A 71 -8.89 -12.64 37.44
CA ALA A 71 -10.05 -12.27 38.26
C ALA A 71 -11.31 -12.09 37.40
N GLU A 72 -11.14 -11.93 36.09
CA GLU A 72 -12.16 -11.81 35.07
C GLU A 72 -12.80 -13.17 34.73
N SER A 73 -12.08 -14.27 34.99
CA SER A 73 -12.58 -15.62 34.75
C SER A 73 -13.84 -15.88 35.57
N GLY A 74 -14.93 -16.21 34.88
CA GLY A 74 -16.24 -16.41 35.53
C GLY A 74 -17.10 -15.15 35.69
N LYS A 75 -16.60 -13.93 35.47
CA LYS A 75 -17.41 -12.71 35.60
C LYS A 75 -18.33 -12.46 34.39
N SER A 76 -19.55 -12.01 34.63
CA SER A 76 -20.47 -11.56 33.57
C SER A 76 -20.10 -10.18 33.00
N LEU A 77 -19.17 -9.45 33.62
CA LEU A 77 -18.67 -8.17 33.15
C LEU A 77 -17.13 -8.20 33.09
N VAL A 78 -16.60 -7.97 31.89
CA VAL A 78 -15.16 -7.82 31.63
C VAL A 78 -14.93 -6.42 31.07
N THR A 79 -13.94 -5.69 31.59
CA THR A 79 -13.65 -4.31 31.16
C THR A 79 -12.34 -4.24 30.41
N LEU A 80 -12.39 -3.72 29.17
CA LEU A 80 -11.25 -3.41 28.33
C LEU A 80 -10.99 -1.91 28.38
N LYS A 81 -9.81 -1.52 28.88
CA LYS A 81 -9.38 -0.14 29.03
C LYS A 81 -8.53 0.31 27.86
N GLU A 82 -8.59 1.60 27.51
CA GLU A 82 -7.73 2.25 26.51
C GLU A 82 -7.97 1.81 25.06
N HIS A 83 -9.15 1.30 24.76
CA HIS A 83 -9.57 0.94 23.41
C HIS A 83 -10.60 1.90 22.84
N ASN A 84 -10.63 2.04 21.52
CA ASN A 84 -11.69 2.75 20.82
C ASN A 84 -12.89 1.79 20.59
N PRO A 85 -14.11 2.09 21.09
CA PRO A 85 -15.24 1.19 21.00
C PRO A 85 -15.61 0.78 19.58
N ALA A 86 -15.61 1.71 18.61
CA ALA A 86 -15.94 1.40 17.23
C ALA A 86 -14.92 0.44 16.58
N SER A 87 -13.67 0.48 17.05
CA SER A 87 -12.61 -0.42 16.59
C SER A 87 -12.77 -1.82 17.18
N VAL A 88 -13.11 -1.93 18.46
CA VAL A 88 -13.45 -3.21 19.09
C VAL A 88 -14.70 -3.82 18.45
N GLU A 89 -15.68 -2.98 18.12
CA GLU A 89 -16.89 -3.41 17.41
C GLU A 89 -16.58 -4.04 16.04
N ALA A 90 -15.66 -3.45 15.26
CA ALA A 90 -15.19 -4.02 13.98
C ALA A 90 -14.52 -5.39 14.17
N ILE A 91 -13.69 -5.53 15.20
CA ILE A 91 -13.04 -6.80 15.53
C ILE A 91 -14.07 -7.87 15.93
N LEU A 92 -15.02 -7.51 16.82
CA LEU A 92 -16.11 -8.42 17.20
C LEU A 92 -16.97 -8.79 15.99
N CYS A 93 -17.27 -7.85 15.11
CA CYS A 93 -18.00 -8.11 13.86
C CYS A 93 -17.27 -9.15 13.00
N SER A 94 -15.94 -9.07 12.91
CA SER A 94 -15.13 -10.05 12.18
C SER A 94 -15.21 -11.45 12.81
N VAL A 95 -15.09 -11.55 14.13
CA VAL A 95 -15.21 -12.82 14.88
C VAL A 95 -16.58 -13.46 14.69
N TYR A 96 -17.65 -12.70 14.92
CA TYR A 96 -19.02 -13.22 14.84
C TYR A 96 -19.43 -13.55 13.39
N SER A 97 -18.84 -12.90 12.39
CA SER A 97 -19.12 -13.17 10.98
C SER A 97 -18.68 -14.56 10.50
N LYS A 98 -17.89 -15.29 11.31
CA LYS A 98 -17.58 -16.71 11.05
C LYS A 98 -18.82 -17.60 11.14
N ASP A 99 -19.77 -17.26 12.01
CA ASP A 99 -21.08 -17.92 12.05
C ASP A 99 -21.99 -17.37 10.95
N GLN A 100 -22.34 -18.22 9.97
CA GLN A 100 -23.23 -17.83 8.88
C GLN A 100 -24.64 -17.48 9.37
N THR A 101 -25.08 -18.06 10.48
CA THR A 101 -26.37 -17.76 11.10
C THR A 101 -26.36 -16.35 11.63
N TRP A 102 -25.34 -15.99 12.40
CA TRP A 102 -25.16 -14.61 12.86
C TRP A 102 -25.03 -13.64 11.70
N LYS A 103 -24.17 -13.94 10.71
CA LYS A 103 -23.91 -13.08 9.54
C LYS A 103 -25.17 -12.79 8.73
N SER A 104 -26.08 -13.76 8.60
CA SER A 104 -27.35 -13.59 7.88
C SER A 104 -28.48 -13.03 8.75
N SER A 105 -28.31 -12.96 10.07
CA SER A 105 -29.28 -12.36 10.99
C SER A 105 -29.38 -10.84 10.82
N SER A 106 -30.47 -10.26 11.32
CA SER A 106 -30.66 -8.80 11.35
C SER A 106 -29.59 -8.08 12.19
N ILE A 107 -29.17 -8.68 13.31
CA ILE A 107 -28.10 -8.15 14.16
C ILE A 107 -26.78 -8.13 13.38
N GLY A 108 -26.44 -9.24 12.72
CA GLY A 108 -25.22 -9.36 11.94
C GLY A 108 -25.16 -8.34 10.82
N GLN A 109 -26.19 -8.29 9.97
CA GLN A 109 -26.28 -7.35 8.86
C GLN A 109 -26.20 -5.89 9.32
N HIS A 110 -26.94 -5.52 10.38
CA HIS A 110 -26.93 -4.15 10.88
C HIS A 110 -25.58 -3.77 11.50
N THR A 111 -24.94 -4.70 12.21
CA THR A 111 -23.62 -4.49 12.80
C THR A 111 -22.57 -4.36 11.72
N THR A 112 -22.53 -5.27 10.73
CA THR A 112 -21.62 -5.17 9.59
C THR A 112 -21.80 -3.83 8.86
N ALA A 113 -23.04 -3.46 8.49
CA ALA A 113 -23.27 -2.18 7.81
C ALA A 113 -22.75 -0.98 8.61
N ARG A 114 -22.85 -1.02 9.95
CA ARG A 114 -22.34 0.03 10.83
C ARG A 114 -20.82 0.05 10.90
N THR A 115 -20.16 -1.11 11.01
CA THR A 115 -18.69 -1.19 11.10
C THR A 115 -18.00 -0.86 9.77
N LEU A 116 -18.67 -1.07 8.63
CA LEU A 116 -18.17 -0.63 7.32
C LEU A 116 -18.14 0.90 7.16
N GLN A 117 -18.86 1.66 8.00
CA GLN A 117 -18.79 3.12 8.05
C GLN A 117 -17.68 3.65 8.97
N LEU A 118 -16.78 2.78 9.47
CA LEU A 118 -15.69 3.19 10.33
C LEU A 118 -14.76 4.18 9.60
N PRO A 119 -14.45 5.36 10.17
CA PRO A 119 -13.52 6.30 9.53
C PRO A 119 -12.11 5.69 9.38
N ALA A 120 -11.45 5.95 8.25
CA ALA A 120 -10.12 5.38 7.96
C ALA A 120 -9.06 5.61 9.06
N LYS A 121 -9.09 6.77 9.75
CA LYS A 121 -8.17 7.06 10.86
C LYS A 121 -8.28 6.06 12.03
N ASN A 122 -9.44 5.43 12.20
CA ASN A 122 -9.71 4.45 13.24
C ASN A 122 -9.18 3.04 12.88
N LEU A 123 -8.71 2.81 11.65
CA LEU A 123 -8.09 1.53 11.28
C LEU A 123 -6.85 1.22 12.13
N TRP A 124 -6.08 2.24 12.53
CA TRP A 124 -4.96 2.05 13.45
C TRP A 124 -5.41 1.59 14.84
N ASP A 125 -6.58 2.05 15.32
CA ASP A 125 -7.14 1.58 16.58
C ASP A 125 -7.65 0.13 16.48
N VAL A 126 -8.14 -0.29 15.30
CA VAL A 126 -8.45 -1.70 15.00
C VAL A 126 -7.17 -2.53 15.06
N ILE A 127 -6.12 -2.11 14.38
CA ILE A 127 -4.82 -2.81 14.38
C ILE A 127 -4.25 -2.88 15.80
N ALA A 128 -4.21 -1.76 16.52
CA ALA A 128 -3.71 -1.68 17.89
C ALA A 128 -4.44 -2.66 18.81
N SER A 129 -5.77 -2.65 18.75
CA SER A 129 -6.60 -3.50 19.60
C SER A 129 -6.46 -4.96 19.18
N ASN A 130 -6.32 -5.24 17.88
CA ASN A 130 -6.12 -6.60 17.41
C ASN A 130 -4.78 -7.19 17.84
N HIS A 131 -3.69 -6.41 17.84
CA HIS A 131 -2.40 -6.86 18.38
C HIS A 131 -2.50 -7.31 19.83
N LEU A 132 -3.34 -6.65 20.64
CA LEU A 132 -3.61 -7.08 22.01
C LEU A 132 -4.53 -8.31 22.07
N PHE A 133 -5.61 -8.30 21.30
CA PHE A 133 -6.58 -9.39 21.31
C PHE A 133 -6.08 -10.65 20.60
N MET A 134 -4.96 -10.57 19.88
CA MET A 134 -4.33 -11.70 19.20
C MET A 134 -5.31 -12.50 18.33
N ILE A 135 -6.25 -11.83 17.66
CA ILE A 135 -7.13 -12.51 16.70
C ILE A 135 -6.34 -12.67 15.40
N PRO A 136 -6.32 -13.89 14.81
CA PRO A 136 -5.62 -14.14 13.56
C PRO A 136 -6.05 -13.17 12.45
N PHE A 137 -5.08 -12.53 11.80
CA PHE A 137 -5.35 -11.55 10.73
C PHE A 137 -6.28 -12.05 9.62
N PRO A 138 -6.18 -13.30 9.12
CA PRO A 138 -7.10 -13.81 8.08
C PRO A 138 -8.59 -13.63 8.40
N GLU A 139 -8.94 -13.54 9.69
CA GLU A 139 -10.32 -13.35 10.14
C GLU A 139 -10.81 -11.91 9.99
N ILE A 140 -9.90 -10.95 10.18
CA ILE A 140 -10.20 -9.52 10.08
C ILE A 140 -9.95 -9.02 8.65
N ASP A 141 -9.08 -9.69 7.89
CA ASP A 141 -8.78 -9.36 6.49
C ASP A 141 -10.04 -9.35 5.62
N ALA A 142 -10.99 -10.27 5.87
CA ALA A 142 -12.27 -10.32 5.16
C ALA A 142 -13.15 -9.10 5.46
N TRP A 143 -13.22 -8.67 6.72
CA TRP A 143 -13.92 -7.44 7.09
C TRP A 143 -13.23 -6.21 6.49
N PHE A 144 -11.91 -6.14 6.57
CA PHE A 144 -11.16 -5.02 6.00
C PHE A 144 -11.32 -4.93 4.48
N SER A 145 -11.36 -6.08 3.78
CA SER A 145 -11.64 -6.12 2.34
C SER A 145 -13.00 -5.52 2.01
N ALA A 146 -14.05 -5.87 2.77
CA ALA A 146 -15.37 -5.27 2.59
C ALA A 146 -15.37 -3.77 2.94
N TRP A 147 -14.67 -3.37 3.99
CA TRP A 147 -14.50 -1.97 4.36
C TRP A 147 -13.78 -1.19 3.24
N TYR A 148 -12.74 -1.77 2.66
CA TYR A 148 -11.92 -1.16 1.62
C TYR A 148 -12.76 -0.84 0.39
N GLU A 149 -13.54 -1.80 -0.13
CA GLU A 149 -14.38 -1.58 -1.32
C GLU A 149 -15.41 -0.44 -1.12
N ASP A 150 -15.93 -0.25 0.10
CA ASP A 150 -16.89 0.82 0.42
C ASP A 150 -16.22 2.21 0.63
N ASN A 151 -14.91 2.23 0.90
CA ASN A 151 -14.22 3.42 1.43
C ASN A 151 -12.95 3.83 0.66
N GLU A 152 -12.43 3.04 -0.28
CA GLU A 152 -11.18 3.32 -0.99
C GLU A 152 -11.20 4.69 -1.67
N GLN A 153 -12.28 5.02 -2.39
CA GLN A 153 -12.42 6.29 -3.11
C GLN A 153 -12.56 7.51 -2.18
N LYS A 154 -12.88 7.29 -0.90
CA LYS A 154 -13.05 8.35 0.10
C LYS A 154 -11.81 8.52 0.97
N THR A 155 -10.83 7.64 0.82
CA THR A 155 -9.64 7.58 1.68
C THR A 155 -8.41 7.95 0.86
N VAL A 156 -7.54 8.77 1.43
CA VAL A 156 -6.27 9.12 0.77
C VAL A 156 -5.31 7.93 0.80
N ASP A 157 -4.55 7.72 -0.29
CA ASP A 157 -3.68 6.55 -0.46
C ASP A 157 -2.66 6.41 0.69
N GLU A 158 -2.14 7.53 1.21
CA GLU A 158 -1.18 7.54 2.33
C GLU A 158 -1.75 6.86 3.59
N MET A 159 -3.07 6.97 3.81
CA MET A 159 -3.76 6.36 4.95
C MET A 159 -4.07 4.87 4.73
N LEU A 160 -3.95 4.37 3.49
CA LEU A 160 -4.25 2.97 3.17
C LEU A 160 -3.00 2.09 3.19
N LEU A 161 -1.80 2.69 3.11
CA LEU A 161 -0.52 1.99 3.11
C LEU A 161 -0.38 0.98 4.25
N TYR A 162 -0.31 1.47 5.49
CA TYR A 162 -0.09 0.60 6.66
C TYR A 162 -1.27 -0.35 6.94
N PRO A 163 -2.55 0.07 6.86
CA PRO A 163 -3.66 -0.86 7.01
C PRO A 163 -3.68 -1.97 5.96
N CYS A 164 -3.47 -1.66 4.67
CA CYS A 164 -3.45 -2.70 3.64
C CYS A 164 -2.29 -3.68 3.84
N TYR A 165 -1.15 -3.21 4.33
CA TYR A 165 -0.03 -4.08 4.70
C TYR A 165 -0.41 -5.01 5.86
N GLN A 166 -1.00 -4.46 6.92
CA GLN A 166 -1.31 -5.23 8.12
C GLN A 166 -2.45 -6.24 7.93
N PHE A 167 -3.44 -5.92 7.09
CA PHE A 167 -4.58 -6.77 6.75
C PHE A 167 -4.37 -7.60 5.46
N HIS A 168 -3.12 -7.76 5.01
CA HIS A 168 -2.73 -8.51 3.81
C HIS A 168 -3.57 -8.18 2.56
N HIS A 169 -4.05 -6.94 2.44
CA HIS A 169 -4.92 -6.52 1.35
C HIS A 169 -4.08 -6.11 0.14
N ALA A 170 -3.55 -7.12 -0.57
CA ALA A 170 -2.59 -6.96 -1.66
C ALA A 170 -3.08 -5.97 -2.74
N ARG A 171 -4.36 -6.02 -3.09
CA ARG A 171 -4.94 -5.14 -4.13
C ARG A 171 -4.90 -3.68 -3.71
N GLY A 172 -5.30 -3.40 -2.48
CA GLY A 172 -5.33 -2.04 -1.97
C GLY A 172 -3.93 -1.48 -1.74
N PHE A 173 -3.00 -2.31 -1.25
CA PHE A 173 -1.60 -1.91 -1.06
C PHE A 173 -0.93 -1.57 -2.40
N MET A 174 -1.11 -2.43 -3.40
CA MET A 174 -0.58 -2.23 -4.74
C MET A 174 -1.18 -0.96 -5.38
N SER A 175 -2.50 -0.77 -5.28
CA SER A 175 -3.19 0.43 -5.78
C SER A 175 -2.66 1.71 -5.12
N ALA A 176 -2.61 1.75 -3.79
CA ALA A 176 -2.16 2.93 -3.04
C ALA A 176 -0.70 3.29 -3.38
N THR A 177 0.20 2.31 -3.35
CA THR A 177 1.62 2.54 -3.68
C THR A 177 1.82 2.99 -5.13
N ARG A 178 1.03 2.46 -6.08
CA ARG A 178 1.02 2.92 -7.46
C ARG A 178 0.61 4.39 -7.55
N ASN A 179 -0.51 4.76 -6.94
CA ASN A 179 -1.02 6.14 -6.98
C ASN A 179 -0.01 7.11 -6.37
N LEU A 180 0.62 6.76 -5.25
CA LEU A 180 1.65 7.61 -4.64
C LEU A 180 2.84 7.84 -5.57
N VAL A 181 3.31 6.79 -6.26
CA VAL A 181 4.45 6.89 -7.18
C VAL A 181 4.13 7.76 -8.40
N TYR A 182 2.92 7.64 -8.95
CA TYR A 182 2.56 8.35 -10.18
C TYR A 182 2.04 9.76 -9.92
N ASP A 183 1.24 9.95 -8.88
CA ASP A 183 0.41 11.13 -8.70
C ASP A 183 0.90 12.06 -7.59
N ARG A 184 1.85 11.62 -6.74
CA ARG A 184 2.49 12.50 -5.77
C ARG A 184 3.89 12.96 -6.22
N PRO A 185 4.29 14.19 -5.87
CA PRO A 185 5.66 14.65 -6.08
C PRO A 185 6.64 14.01 -5.09
N PHE A 186 6.16 13.73 -3.87
CA PHE A 186 6.89 13.09 -2.78
C PHE A 186 6.03 11.95 -2.22
N ILE A 187 6.67 10.83 -1.90
CA ILE A 187 6.01 9.69 -1.27
C ILE A 187 6.16 9.87 0.24
N GLU A 188 5.03 10.04 0.92
CA GLU A 188 4.96 10.21 2.37
C GLU A 188 3.99 9.17 2.94
N GLU A 189 4.32 8.64 4.11
CA GLU A 189 3.42 7.78 4.87
C GLU A 189 2.56 8.64 5.79
N TYR A 190 1.29 8.24 5.99
CA TYR A 190 0.45 8.88 6.99
C TYR A 190 0.96 8.59 8.40
N MET A 191 1.38 9.64 9.11
CA MET A 191 1.77 9.54 10.51
C MET A 191 0.53 9.64 11.42
N ASN A 192 0.17 8.52 12.06
CA ASN A 192 -0.83 8.52 13.12
C ASN A 192 -0.18 8.92 14.46
N GLU A 193 -0.45 10.12 14.96
CA GLU A 193 0.13 10.63 16.22
C GLU A 193 -0.11 9.71 17.43
N LYS A 194 -1.28 9.06 17.50
CA LYS A 194 -1.63 8.13 18.58
C LYS A 194 -0.85 6.82 18.47
N HIS A 195 -0.51 6.42 17.25
CA HIS A 195 0.06 5.12 16.93
C HIS A 195 1.36 5.23 16.12
N TYR A 196 2.28 6.12 16.53
CA TYR A 196 3.51 6.44 15.78
C TYR A 196 4.44 5.23 15.51
N ARG A 197 4.27 4.14 16.27
CA ARG A 197 5.04 2.89 16.09
C ARG A 197 4.53 2.03 14.93
N PHE A 198 3.35 2.34 14.42
CA PHE A 198 2.70 1.62 13.33
C PHE A 198 3.03 2.33 12.02
N HIS A 199 4.17 1.93 11.46
CA HIS A 199 4.69 2.43 10.20
C HIS A 199 5.15 1.26 9.32
N LEU A 200 5.21 1.47 8.01
CA LEU A 200 5.77 0.50 7.09
C LEU A 200 7.27 0.33 7.31
N PRO A 201 7.86 -0.83 6.93
CA PRO A 201 9.30 -0.94 6.79
C PRO A 201 9.81 0.12 5.80
N PRO A 202 11.02 0.68 5.99
CA PRO A 202 11.57 1.71 5.11
C PRO A 202 11.65 1.22 3.66
N ARG A 203 10.77 1.70 2.79
CA ARG A 203 10.64 1.30 1.39
C ARG A 203 10.54 2.56 0.53
N LEU A 204 11.42 2.75 -0.45
CA LEU A 204 11.53 3.97 -1.25
C LEU A 204 11.57 3.67 -2.75
N ILE A 205 10.43 3.87 -3.40
CA ILE A 205 10.32 3.81 -4.85
C ILE A 205 10.88 5.11 -5.45
N ARG A 206 12.05 5.06 -6.09
CA ARG A 206 12.75 6.26 -6.62
C ARG A 206 13.15 6.24 -8.10
N HIS A 207 12.60 5.37 -8.94
CA HIS A 207 13.23 5.07 -10.25
C HIS A 207 12.49 5.46 -11.54
N LEU A 208 11.21 5.88 -11.51
CA LEU A 208 10.46 6.10 -12.75
C LEU A 208 10.96 7.28 -13.61
N ARG A 209 11.35 8.38 -12.97
CA ARG A 209 11.79 9.59 -13.70
C ARG A 209 13.08 9.37 -14.50
N VAL A 210 13.99 8.57 -13.95
CA VAL A 210 15.25 8.19 -14.62
C VAL A 210 14.95 7.36 -15.88
N LEU A 211 13.97 6.46 -15.80
CA LEU A 211 13.55 5.65 -16.95
C LEU A 211 12.92 6.50 -18.05
N LEU A 212 12.02 7.42 -17.68
CA LEU A 212 11.40 8.35 -18.64
C LEU A 212 12.47 9.20 -19.36
N ALA A 213 13.41 9.78 -18.62
CA ALA A 213 14.52 10.54 -19.21
C ALA A 213 15.35 9.68 -20.18
N SER A 214 15.66 8.43 -19.79
CA SER A 214 16.40 7.49 -20.62
C SER A 214 15.67 7.14 -21.93
N TRP A 215 14.35 6.95 -21.88
CA TRP A 215 13.55 6.63 -23.07
C TRP A 215 13.42 7.80 -24.04
N LEU A 216 13.29 9.04 -23.53
CA LEU A 216 13.29 10.24 -24.36
C LEU A 216 14.67 10.51 -25.01
N TRP A 217 15.75 10.11 -24.35
CA TRP A 217 17.13 10.28 -24.85
C TRP A 217 17.55 9.21 -25.88
N LYS A 218 17.09 7.96 -25.74
CA LYS A 218 17.60 6.83 -26.55
C LYS A 218 17.52 7.09 -28.07
N PRO A 219 16.44 7.66 -28.64
CA PRO A 219 16.39 7.98 -30.07
C PRO A 219 17.33 9.11 -30.49
N VAL A 220 17.56 10.10 -29.62
CA VAL A 220 18.53 11.19 -29.84
C VAL A 220 19.94 10.64 -29.98
N ALA A 221 20.30 9.65 -29.16
CA ALA A 221 21.61 9.00 -29.26
C ALA A 221 21.85 8.35 -30.63
N ASN A 222 20.81 7.82 -31.28
CA ASN A 222 20.90 7.28 -32.63
C ASN A 222 21.13 8.38 -33.68
N VAL A 223 20.43 9.50 -33.57
CA VAL A 223 20.62 10.67 -34.46
C VAL A 223 22.03 11.23 -34.32
N LEU A 224 22.56 11.36 -33.10
CA LEU A 224 23.91 11.89 -32.86
C LEU A 224 25.01 11.04 -33.49
N ARG A 225 24.81 9.71 -33.58
CA ARG A 225 25.73 8.77 -34.25
C ARG A 225 25.66 8.81 -35.77
N SER A 226 24.64 9.45 -36.34
CA SER A 226 24.49 9.54 -37.79
C SER A 226 25.45 10.56 -38.41
N SER A 227 25.72 10.39 -39.70
CA SER A 227 26.59 11.27 -40.51
C SER A 227 25.80 12.34 -41.27
N CYS A 228 24.48 12.42 -41.10
CA CYS A 228 23.66 13.37 -41.84
C CYS A 228 23.84 14.81 -41.35
N VAL A 229 23.68 15.76 -42.27
CA VAL A 229 23.78 17.20 -41.99
C VAL A 229 22.58 17.74 -41.19
N CYS A 230 21.45 17.04 -41.18
CA CYS A 230 20.24 17.43 -40.45
C CYS A 230 20.28 17.11 -38.95
N LYS A 231 21.28 16.38 -38.46
CA LYS A 231 21.28 15.85 -37.08
C LYS A 231 21.25 16.94 -36.02
N GLU A 232 22.06 17.99 -36.18
CA GLU A 232 22.15 19.07 -35.19
C GLU A 232 20.84 19.83 -35.07
N GLN A 233 20.24 20.18 -36.21
CA GLN A 233 18.94 20.84 -36.26
C GLN A 233 17.84 19.95 -35.70
N THR A 234 17.85 18.65 -36.01
CA THR A 234 16.85 17.69 -35.50
C THR A 234 16.89 17.60 -33.98
N VAL A 235 18.10 17.44 -33.42
CA VAL A 235 18.30 17.37 -31.96
C VAL A 235 17.90 18.67 -31.29
N PHE A 236 18.26 19.83 -31.86
CA PHE A 236 17.88 21.13 -31.33
C PHE A 236 16.36 21.32 -31.30
N GLU A 237 15.68 21.10 -32.42
CA GLU A 237 14.22 21.25 -32.52
C GLU A 237 13.48 20.29 -31.58
N TYR A 238 13.96 19.05 -31.45
CA TYR A 238 13.40 18.07 -30.51
C TYR A 238 13.51 18.54 -29.05
N PHE A 239 14.68 18.98 -28.60
CA PHE A 239 14.83 19.48 -27.23
C PHE A 239 14.13 20.81 -27.00
N ARG A 240 14.06 21.69 -28.01
CA ARG A 240 13.28 22.92 -27.93
C ARG A 240 11.81 22.59 -27.68
N ALA A 241 11.21 21.71 -28.50
CA ALA A 241 9.83 21.29 -28.35
C ALA A 241 9.58 20.61 -26.99
N LEU A 242 10.45 19.69 -26.57
CA LEU A 242 10.36 19.08 -25.24
C LEU A 242 10.39 20.12 -24.11
N THR A 243 11.26 21.12 -24.19
CA THR A 243 11.36 22.18 -23.18
C THR A 243 10.10 23.05 -23.16
N LEU A 244 9.51 23.35 -24.32
CA LEU A 244 8.28 24.13 -24.44
C LEU A 244 7.06 23.44 -23.78
N THR A 245 7.05 22.11 -23.72
CA THR A 245 6.01 21.38 -22.97
C THR A 245 6.00 21.69 -21.46
N GLY A 246 7.10 22.22 -20.92
CA GLY A 246 7.31 22.41 -19.48
C GLY A 246 7.56 21.12 -18.69
N GLY A 247 7.51 19.95 -19.34
CA GLY A 247 7.77 18.64 -18.71
C GLY A 247 9.24 18.21 -18.75
N TYR A 248 10.07 18.89 -19.55
CA TYR A 248 11.50 18.61 -19.72
C TYR A 248 12.34 19.83 -19.29
N PRO A 249 13.53 19.66 -18.68
CA PRO A 249 14.22 18.39 -18.39
C PRO A 249 13.66 17.68 -17.15
N ILE A 250 13.55 16.34 -17.22
CA ILE A 250 12.80 15.50 -16.26
C ILE A 250 13.36 15.61 -14.82
N ASP A 251 14.67 15.76 -14.68
CA ASP A 251 15.39 15.89 -13.41
C ASP A 251 15.08 17.22 -12.70
N GLN A 252 14.68 18.26 -13.43
CA GLN A 252 14.26 19.54 -12.86
C GLN A 252 12.78 19.56 -12.45
N GLN A 253 12.03 18.49 -12.74
CA GLN A 253 10.60 18.40 -12.42
C GLN A 253 10.33 17.91 -11.00
N GLY A 254 11.28 18.05 -10.06
CA GLY A 254 11.22 17.52 -8.68
C GLY A 254 9.86 17.70 -7.99
N ARG A 255 9.23 18.86 -8.18
CA ARG A 255 7.95 19.26 -7.57
C ARG A 255 6.69 18.75 -8.27
N ASN A 256 6.82 18.16 -9.46
CA ASN A 256 5.71 17.62 -10.23
C ASN A 256 5.64 16.10 -10.07
N SER A 257 4.43 15.54 -10.01
CA SER A 257 4.25 14.09 -10.05
C SER A 257 4.63 13.51 -11.42
N VAL A 258 4.87 12.20 -11.51
CA VAL A 258 5.18 11.54 -12.79
C VAL A 258 4.02 11.72 -13.78
N SER A 259 2.78 11.59 -13.32
CA SER A 259 1.58 11.88 -14.10
C SER A 259 1.52 13.33 -14.57
N GLY A 260 1.92 14.28 -13.72
CA GLY A 260 2.02 15.69 -14.07
C GLY A 260 3.03 15.92 -15.19
N VAL A 261 4.23 15.38 -15.06
CA VAL A 261 5.28 15.45 -16.10
C VAL A 261 4.80 14.82 -17.40
N CYS A 262 4.16 13.65 -17.34
CA CYS A 262 3.60 12.99 -18.53
C CYS A 262 2.50 13.82 -19.20
N ARG A 263 1.69 14.54 -18.42
CA ARG A 263 0.64 15.43 -18.95
C ARG A 263 1.27 16.61 -19.70
N SER A 264 2.29 17.23 -19.13
CA SER A 264 3.07 18.29 -19.79
C SER A 264 3.64 17.79 -21.10
N LEU A 265 4.37 16.67 -21.10
CA LEU A 265 4.94 16.07 -22.32
C LEU A 265 3.90 15.75 -23.41
N GLY A 266 2.64 15.55 -23.03
CA GLY A 266 1.55 15.30 -23.98
C GLY A 266 1.24 16.45 -24.94
N SER A 267 1.74 17.67 -24.67
CA SER A 267 1.59 18.80 -25.60
C SER A 267 2.70 18.90 -26.64
N PHE A 268 3.63 17.95 -26.69
CA PHE A 268 4.81 17.99 -27.56
C PHE A 268 4.49 18.30 -29.04
N ASP A 269 3.41 17.73 -29.57
CA ASP A 269 3.02 17.90 -30.97
C ASP A 269 2.60 19.33 -31.33
N ASN A 270 2.22 20.14 -30.34
CA ASN A 270 1.89 21.55 -30.56
C ASN A 270 3.14 22.39 -30.84
N ASP A 271 4.31 21.92 -30.38
CA ASP A 271 5.55 22.68 -30.35
C ASP A 271 6.63 22.10 -31.29
N PHE A 272 6.42 20.89 -31.82
CA PHE A 272 7.36 20.20 -32.70
C PHE A 272 6.97 20.35 -34.18
N GLU A 273 7.71 21.18 -34.90
CA GLU A 273 7.61 21.27 -36.36
C GLU A 273 8.77 20.53 -37.04
N PRO A 274 8.50 19.46 -37.83
CA PRO A 274 9.54 18.83 -38.62
C PRO A 274 10.03 19.81 -39.70
N THR A 275 11.33 20.11 -39.69
CA THR A 275 11.91 21.02 -40.70
C THR A 275 11.77 20.41 -42.10
N ARG A 276 11.30 21.20 -43.08
CA ARG A 276 11.06 20.78 -44.47
C ARG A 276 12.29 20.18 -45.19
N SER A 277 13.50 20.47 -44.71
CA SER A 277 14.77 19.91 -45.23
C SER A 277 15.05 18.46 -44.83
N ARG A 278 14.17 17.83 -44.04
CA ARG A 278 14.38 16.50 -43.44
C ARG A 278 13.83 15.32 -44.22
N HIS A 279 12.98 15.55 -45.24
CA HIS A 279 12.21 14.51 -45.90
C HIS A 279 13.05 13.38 -46.55
N ASP A 280 14.34 13.62 -46.83
CA ASP A 280 15.22 12.61 -47.42
C ASP A 280 16.06 11.84 -46.39
N CYS A 281 16.00 12.17 -45.10
CA CYS A 281 16.79 11.51 -44.07
C CYS A 281 15.95 10.63 -43.15
N TYR A 282 15.93 9.32 -43.42
CA TYR A 282 15.21 8.32 -42.61
C TYR A 282 15.49 8.39 -41.09
N VAL A 283 16.72 8.76 -40.70
CA VAL A 283 17.11 8.84 -39.27
C VAL A 283 16.58 10.12 -38.60
N CYS A 284 16.60 11.26 -39.31
CA CYS A 284 16.08 12.55 -38.78
C CYS A 284 14.55 12.65 -38.90
N ASP A 285 13.95 11.98 -39.88
CA ASP A 285 12.51 11.96 -40.18
C ASP A 285 11.76 10.89 -39.36
N ALA A 286 12.36 10.42 -38.27
CA ALA A 286 11.67 9.58 -37.30
C ALA A 286 10.40 10.29 -36.80
N ASN A 287 9.36 9.51 -36.49
CA ASN A 287 8.15 10.04 -35.88
C ASN A 287 8.41 10.39 -34.41
N TRP A 288 8.89 11.62 -34.16
CA TRP A 288 9.26 12.11 -32.82
C TRP A 288 8.04 12.22 -31.89
N SER A 289 6.87 12.57 -32.43
CA SER A 289 5.59 12.54 -31.71
C SER A 289 5.31 11.16 -31.12
N ARG A 290 5.51 10.12 -31.94
CA ARG A 290 5.38 8.73 -31.50
C ARG A 290 6.42 8.36 -30.46
N VAL A 291 7.68 8.82 -30.59
CA VAL A 291 8.71 8.59 -29.57
C VAL A 291 8.28 9.10 -28.19
N VAL A 292 7.79 10.35 -28.11
CA VAL A 292 7.35 10.94 -26.85
C VAL A 292 6.11 10.23 -26.32
N THR A 293 5.15 9.96 -27.20
CA THR A 293 3.90 9.25 -26.86
C THR A 293 4.17 7.85 -26.32
N ASP A 294 5.03 7.07 -26.99
CA ASP A 294 5.39 5.71 -26.59
C ASP A 294 6.13 5.72 -25.25
N ALA A 295 7.02 6.69 -25.01
CA ALA A 295 7.69 6.85 -23.72
C ALA A 295 6.69 7.17 -22.58
N VAL A 296 5.72 8.06 -22.83
CA VAL A 296 4.67 8.43 -21.86
C VAL A 296 3.73 7.25 -21.59
N ILE A 297 3.31 6.51 -22.61
CA ILE A 297 2.46 5.32 -22.45
C ILE A 297 3.21 4.24 -21.67
N SER A 298 4.48 4.00 -22.02
CA SER A 298 5.31 2.99 -21.38
C SER A 298 5.53 3.31 -19.91
N ILE A 299 5.74 4.58 -19.53
CA ILE A 299 6.04 4.91 -18.13
C ILE A 299 4.80 4.78 -17.26
N LYS A 300 3.62 5.17 -17.77
CA LYS A 300 2.34 5.06 -17.05
C LYS A 300 1.91 3.62 -16.74
N LYS A 301 2.45 2.66 -17.50
CA LYS A 301 2.20 1.21 -17.34
C LYS A 301 3.41 0.46 -16.78
N HIS A 302 4.49 1.17 -16.42
CA HIS A 302 5.74 0.51 -16.06
C HIS A 302 5.65 -0.16 -14.69
N PHE A 303 4.92 0.43 -13.74
CA PHE A 303 4.85 0.00 -12.35
C PHE A 303 3.40 -0.16 -11.94
N ASP A 304 3.04 -1.33 -11.41
CA ASP A 304 1.67 -1.63 -11.00
C ASP A 304 1.42 -1.29 -9.54
N GLY A 305 2.46 -0.94 -8.77
CA GLY A 305 2.43 -0.87 -7.30
C GLY A 305 3.40 -1.88 -6.68
N LEU A 306 3.63 -1.80 -5.38
CA LEU A 306 4.34 -2.84 -4.65
C LEU A 306 3.42 -4.03 -4.42
N CYS A 307 3.94 -5.24 -4.64
CA CYS A 307 3.24 -6.50 -4.35
C CYS A 307 3.61 -7.00 -2.96
N LEU A 308 2.62 -7.23 -2.09
CA LEU A 308 2.82 -7.81 -0.76
C LEU A 308 3.39 -9.22 -0.83
N ASP A 309 2.89 -10.07 -1.74
CA ASP A 309 3.39 -11.44 -1.89
C ASP A 309 4.86 -11.47 -2.28
N CYS A 310 5.28 -10.56 -3.18
CA CYS A 310 6.69 -10.38 -3.48
C CYS A 310 7.46 -9.97 -2.24
N MET A 311 6.97 -9.00 -1.45
CA MET A 311 7.63 -8.57 -0.23
C MET A 311 7.76 -9.71 0.79
N ASP A 312 6.76 -10.58 0.91
CA ASP A 312 6.75 -11.73 1.82
C ASP A 312 7.61 -12.90 1.34
N HIS A 313 7.66 -13.14 0.02
CA HIS A 313 8.52 -14.15 -0.59
C HIS A 313 10.00 -13.77 -0.54
N THR A 314 10.30 -12.47 -0.51
CA THR A 314 11.67 -11.96 -0.52
C THR A 314 12.25 -11.73 0.86
N GLN A 315 11.44 -11.92 1.92
CA GLN A 315 12.00 -12.09 3.25
C GLN A 315 12.94 -13.29 3.20
N PRO A 316 14.20 -13.18 3.68
CA PRO A 316 15.15 -14.28 3.62
C PRO A 316 14.61 -15.49 4.38
N LYS A 317 14.01 -16.43 3.64
CA LYS A 317 13.63 -17.76 4.14
C LYS A 317 14.84 -18.68 4.15
N PHE A 318 15.85 -18.34 3.35
CA PHE A 318 17.16 -18.95 3.32
C PHE A 318 18.19 -18.04 3.99
N LEU A 319 19.30 -18.64 4.44
CA LEU A 319 20.43 -17.93 5.05
C LEU A 319 21.10 -16.93 4.07
N ASP A 320 20.76 -16.96 2.77
CA ASP A 320 21.33 -16.11 1.73
C ASP A 320 20.24 -15.53 0.78
N GLU A 321 19.98 -14.22 0.91
CA GLU A 321 19.12 -13.42 0.03
C GLU A 321 19.55 -13.48 -1.46
N HIS A 322 20.80 -13.81 -1.75
CA HIS A 322 21.30 -13.95 -3.13
C HIS A 322 20.78 -15.20 -3.82
N GLU A 323 20.63 -16.30 -3.08
CA GLU A 323 20.14 -17.56 -3.64
C GLU A 323 18.67 -17.40 -4.08
N ASP A 324 17.84 -16.73 -3.29
CA ASP A 324 16.46 -16.40 -3.64
C ASP A 324 16.35 -15.51 -4.89
N TYR A 325 17.17 -14.46 -4.97
CA TYR A 325 17.22 -13.60 -6.15
C TYR A 325 17.64 -14.39 -7.41
N TRP A 326 18.76 -15.11 -7.34
CA TRP A 326 19.33 -15.77 -8.51
C TRP A 326 18.48 -16.96 -8.94
N ASN A 327 17.87 -17.70 -8.02
CA ASN A 327 16.93 -18.76 -8.36
C ASN A 327 15.72 -18.22 -9.12
N HIS A 328 15.17 -17.07 -8.71
CA HIS A 328 14.05 -16.45 -9.42
C HIS A 328 14.44 -15.98 -10.84
N VAL A 329 15.62 -15.35 -10.97
CA VAL A 329 16.10 -14.80 -12.26
C VAL A 329 16.55 -15.89 -13.24
N SER A 330 17.12 -17.00 -12.75
CA SER A 330 17.75 -18.02 -13.59
C SER A 330 16.80 -19.07 -14.16
N TYR A 331 15.70 -19.42 -13.47
CA TYR A 331 14.91 -20.59 -13.82
C TYR A 331 13.57 -20.33 -14.51
N ASP A 332 12.90 -19.20 -14.29
CA ASP A 332 11.51 -19.06 -14.79
C ASP A 332 11.14 -17.67 -15.33
N LYS A 333 11.76 -16.57 -14.85
CA LYS A 333 11.34 -15.17 -15.16
C LYS A 333 9.81 -14.95 -15.03
N GLN A 334 9.13 -15.81 -14.28
CA GLN A 334 7.71 -15.71 -13.99
C GLN A 334 7.57 -14.78 -12.78
N TRP A 335 7.60 -13.48 -13.04
CA TRP A 335 7.60 -12.44 -12.00
C TRP A 335 6.41 -12.56 -11.05
N ASP A 336 5.29 -13.08 -11.54
CA ASP A 336 4.02 -13.16 -10.80
C ASP A 336 3.81 -14.52 -10.13
N LYS A 337 4.80 -15.42 -10.22
CA LYS A 337 4.67 -16.79 -9.72
C LYS A 337 4.39 -16.75 -8.22
N HIS A 338 3.32 -17.40 -7.81
CA HIS A 338 2.81 -17.42 -6.42
C HIS A 338 2.25 -16.10 -5.88
N CYS A 339 2.10 -15.07 -6.72
CA CYS A 339 1.46 -13.81 -6.30
C CYS A 339 -0.06 -13.88 -6.51
N HIS A 340 -0.82 -13.29 -5.61
CA HIS A 340 -2.27 -13.16 -5.72
C HIS A 340 -2.68 -12.24 -6.87
N ILE A 341 -1.79 -11.31 -7.25
CA ILE A 341 -2.03 -10.32 -8.28
C ILE A 341 -0.94 -10.43 -9.34
N LYS A 342 -1.36 -10.49 -10.61
CA LYS A 342 -0.44 -10.42 -11.75
C LYS A 342 0.17 -9.03 -11.84
N HIS A 343 1.46 -8.96 -12.05
CA HIS A 343 2.21 -7.73 -12.19
C HIS A 343 3.36 -7.91 -13.19
N GLY A 344 4.29 -6.97 -13.23
CA GLY A 344 5.45 -7.06 -14.10
C GLY A 344 6.75 -7.24 -13.33
N GLN A 345 7.83 -7.38 -14.09
CA GLN A 345 9.20 -7.35 -13.58
C GLN A 345 9.48 -6.12 -12.71
N ALA A 346 8.94 -4.95 -13.08
CA ALA A 346 9.20 -3.70 -12.37
C ALA A 346 8.61 -3.72 -10.95
N THR A 347 7.36 -4.18 -10.81
CA THR A 347 6.71 -4.36 -9.51
C THR A 347 7.47 -5.38 -8.66
N TRP A 348 7.78 -6.55 -9.22
CA TRP A 348 8.55 -7.58 -8.51
C TRP A 348 9.89 -7.03 -8.00
N TYR A 349 10.65 -6.37 -8.87
CA TYR A 349 11.98 -5.86 -8.54
C TYR A 349 11.93 -4.73 -7.51
N SER A 350 10.96 -3.83 -7.60
CA SER A 350 10.75 -2.78 -6.60
C SER A 350 10.34 -3.35 -5.25
N SER A 351 9.51 -4.39 -5.22
CA SER A 351 9.18 -5.11 -4.00
C SER A 351 10.38 -5.87 -3.41
N PHE A 352 11.24 -6.46 -4.25
CA PHE A 352 12.44 -7.23 -3.85
C PHE A 352 13.59 -6.34 -3.33
N LYS A 353 13.92 -5.26 -4.05
CA LYS A 353 15.18 -4.51 -3.89
C LYS A 353 15.31 -3.66 -2.64
N GLU A 354 14.23 -3.47 -1.91
CA GLU A 354 14.17 -2.48 -0.84
C GLU A 354 14.49 -3.05 0.54
N GLU A 355 14.77 -4.36 0.66
CA GLU A 355 15.03 -5.01 1.95
C GLU A 355 16.50 -5.24 2.33
N GLY A 356 17.47 -5.35 1.40
CA GLY A 356 18.77 -5.96 1.79
C GLY A 356 20.08 -5.49 1.13
N LEU A 357 20.07 -4.66 0.09
CA LEU A 357 21.33 -4.45 -0.65
C LEU A 357 22.25 -3.40 -0.02
N ASN A 358 23.41 -3.84 0.45
CA ASN A 358 24.54 -2.98 0.80
C ASN A 358 25.08 -2.23 -0.45
N PRO A 359 25.85 -1.14 -0.27
CA PRO A 359 26.31 -0.30 -1.39
C PRO A 359 27.12 -1.04 -2.46
N ALA A 360 27.92 -2.04 -2.09
CA ALA A 360 28.72 -2.83 -3.02
C ALA A 360 27.84 -3.72 -3.91
N GLN A 361 26.78 -4.30 -3.34
CA GLN A 361 25.80 -5.10 -4.06
C GLN A 361 24.94 -4.24 -5.01
N LYS A 362 24.62 -2.99 -4.61
CA LYS A 362 23.96 -2.00 -5.48
C LYS A 362 24.81 -1.65 -6.71
N GLN A 363 26.14 -1.65 -6.58
CA GLN A 363 27.07 -1.35 -7.67
C GLN A 363 27.24 -2.52 -8.65
N ALA A 364 27.32 -3.76 -8.16
CA ALA A 364 27.39 -4.96 -9.01
C ALA A 364 26.13 -5.14 -9.88
N MET A 365 24.94 -4.86 -9.33
CA MET A 365 23.68 -4.99 -10.08
C MET A 365 23.46 -3.87 -11.11
N ARG A 366 23.98 -2.65 -10.88
CA ARG A 366 23.98 -1.60 -11.91
C ARG A 366 24.82 -1.97 -13.13
N GLY A 367 25.91 -2.71 -12.93
CA GLY A 367 26.75 -3.22 -14.04
C GLY A 367 26.03 -4.27 -14.89
N LYS A 368 25.26 -5.18 -14.27
CA LYS A 368 24.62 -6.31 -14.98
C LYS A 368 23.29 -5.95 -15.67
N ALA A 369 22.49 -5.03 -15.10
CA ALA A 369 21.26 -4.54 -15.75
C ALA A 369 21.54 -3.71 -17.03
N VAL A 370 22.72 -3.10 -17.12
CA VAL A 370 23.23 -2.48 -18.35
C VAL A 370 23.59 -3.58 -19.37
N TYR A 371 24.23 -4.66 -18.92
CA TYR A 371 24.62 -5.80 -19.76
C TYR A 371 23.43 -6.57 -20.36
N ASP A 372 22.36 -6.80 -19.58
CA ASP A 372 21.16 -7.50 -20.08
C ASP A 372 20.33 -6.62 -21.05
N ARG A 373 20.41 -5.29 -20.94
CA ARG A 373 19.83 -4.35 -21.94
C ARG A 373 20.59 -4.36 -23.26
N GLU A 374 21.87 -4.70 -23.25
CA GLU A 374 22.71 -4.83 -24.45
C GLU A 374 22.45 -6.17 -25.17
N MET A 375 22.17 -7.25 -24.43
CA MET A 375 21.86 -8.58 -24.99
C MET A 375 20.51 -8.66 -25.72
N VAL A 376 19.51 -7.84 -25.36
CA VAL A 376 18.20 -7.80 -26.06
C VAL A 376 18.25 -6.99 -27.37
N ASN A 377 19.37 -6.31 -27.68
CA ASN A 377 19.54 -5.52 -28.91
C ASN A 377 20.60 -6.10 -29.88
N ILE A 378 20.92 -7.39 -29.80
CA ILE A 378 21.69 -8.04 -30.87
C ILE A 378 20.70 -8.42 -32.00
N PRO A 379 20.80 -7.85 -33.21
CA PRO A 379 19.94 -8.25 -34.31
C PRO A 379 20.33 -9.67 -34.77
N GLY A 380 19.32 -10.51 -34.98
CA GLY A 380 19.42 -11.62 -35.93
C GLY A 380 19.37 -11.09 -37.36
#